data_AF-A0A075B2A9-F1
#
_entry.id   AF-A0A075B2A9-F1
#
_cell.length_a   1.000
_cell.length_b   1.000
_cell.length_c   1.000
_cell.angle_alpha   90.00
_cell.angle_beta   90.00
_cell.angle_gamma   90.00
#
_symmetry.space_group_name_H-M   'P 1'
#
loop_
_entity.id
_entity.type
_entity.pdbx_description
1 polymer ?
#
loop_
_entity_poly.entity_id
_entity_poly.type
_entity_poly.pdbx_seq_one_letter_code
_entity_poly.pdbx_strand_id
1 'polypeptide(L)'
;MINLACRRRSKTYAPVVKIIFLVDTGSPVTYLSKDAIEALIGKKSENLPSSIHVLIQQQEIAVECHMSPEKSYFADVNVLGINFLSKLGLTMSMDFKMDQFTLNK
;
A
#
# COMPACT_ATOMS: atom_id res chain seq x y z
N MET A 1 7.38 1.37 -10.27
CA MET A 1 6.63 1.92 -9.12
C MET A 1 5.28 2.42 -9.61
N ILE A 2 4.26 2.43 -8.74
CA ILE A 2 2.89 2.84 -9.08
C ILE A 2 2.35 3.82 -8.03
N ASN A 3 1.63 4.85 -8.46
CA ASN A 3 0.97 5.81 -7.57
C ASN A 3 -0.49 5.41 -7.37
N LEU A 4 -0.88 5.13 -6.12
CA LEU A 4 -2.22 4.69 -5.77
C LEU A 4 -2.87 5.66 -4.78
N ALA A 5 -4.17 5.91 -4.98
CA ALA A 5 -4.97 6.64 -4.00
C ALA A 5 -5.30 5.70 -2.82
N CYS A 6 -4.88 6.06 -1.62
CA CYS A 6 -5.03 5.26 -0.42
C CYS A 6 -5.84 6.01 0.64
N ARG A 7 -6.65 5.28 1.41
CA ARG A 7 -7.39 5.84 2.54
C ARG A 7 -7.40 4.83 3.69
N ARG A 8 -7.10 5.30 4.90
CA ARG A 8 -7.23 4.45 6.09
C ARG A 8 -8.69 4.04 6.29
N ARG A 9 -8.95 2.77 6.58
CA ARG A 9 -10.28 2.32 7.00
C ARG A 9 -10.54 2.82 8.43
N SER A 10 -11.55 3.67 8.59
CA SER A 10 -11.98 4.21 9.88
C SER A 10 -13.48 4.44 9.94
N LYS A 11 -14.03 4.54 11.17
CA LYS A 11 -15.43 4.92 11.41
C LYS A 11 -15.70 6.40 11.11
N THR A 12 -14.67 7.23 11.22
CA THR A 12 -14.69 8.67 10.90
C THR A 12 -14.10 8.92 9.52
N TYR A 13 -14.27 10.14 9.00
CA TYR A 13 -13.59 10.58 7.78
C TYR A 13 -12.07 10.41 7.89
N ALA A 14 -11.45 9.92 6.82
CA ALA A 14 -10.00 9.84 6.66
C ALA A 14 -9.61 10.43 5.29
N PRO A 15 -8.51 11.20 5.21
CA PRO A 15 -8.07 11.79 3.96
C PRO A 15 -7.64 10.72 2.94
N VAL A 16 -7.80 11.05 1.66
CA VAL A 16 -7.21 10.27 0.57
C VAL A 16 -5.78 10.77 0.37
N VAL A 17 -4.82 9.86 0.46
CA VAL A 17 -3.38 10.13 0.31
C VAL A 17 -2.89 9.40 -0.94
N LYS A 18 -2.14 10.08 -1.80
CA LYS A 18 -1.47 9.46 -2.95
C LYS A 18 -0.15 8.86 -2.47
N ILE A 19 -0.01 7.54 -2.55
CA ILE A 19 1.18 6.81 -2.08
C ILE A 19 1.83 6.12 -3.27
N ILE A 20 3.14 6.31 -3.42
CA ILE A 20 3.95 5.63 -4.43
C ILE A 20 4.44 4.31 -3.83
N PHE A 21 4.19 3.21 -4.54
CA PHE A 21 4.59 1.87 -4.17
C PHE A 21 5.61 1.29 -5.16
N LEU A 22 6.61 0.61 -4.62
CA LEU A 22 7.34 -0.44 -5.32
C LEU A 22 6.43 -1.67 -5.39
N VAL A 23 6.20 -2.21 -6.59
CA VAL A 23 5.46 -3.46 -6.75
C VAL A 23 6.45 -4.60 -6.53
N ASP A 24 6.19 -5.44 -5.53
CA ASP A 24 7.02 -6.61 -5.21
C ASP A 24 6.12 -7.82 -5.01
N THR A 25 6.02 -8.65 -6.04
CA THR A 25 5.22 -9.89 -5.99
C THR A 25 5.88 -10.99 -5.15
N GLY A 26 7.16 -10.85 -4.80
CA GLY A 26 7.83 -11.75 -3.86
C GLY A 26 7.47 -11.43 -2.40
N SER A 27 7.00 -10.21 -2.12
CA SER A 27 6.56 -9.84 -0.77
C SER A 27 5.17 -10.43 -0.46
N PRO A 28 5.02 -11.19 0.65
CA PRO A 28 3.75 -11.79 1.02
C PRO A 28 2.73 -10.75 1.50
N VAL A 29 3.17 -9.58 1.94
CA VAL A 29 2.32 -8.51 2.49
C VAL A 29 2.69 -7.14 1.93
N THR A 30 1.76 -6.20 2.04
CA THR A 30 1.98 -4.80 1.69
C THR A 30 2.60 -4.07 2.87
N TYR A 31 3.69 -3.34 2.64
CA TYR A 31 4.37 -2.54 3.63
C TYR A 31 4.21 -1.04 3.35
N LEU A 32 4.14 -0.27 4.43
CA LEU A 32 4.08 1.18 4.42
C LEU A 32 5.24 1.74 5.24
N SER A 33 5.90 2.75 4.68
CA SER A 33 6.82 3.60 5.43
C SER A 33 6.12 4.29 6.59
N LYS A 34 6.91 4.74 7.57
CA LYS A 34 6.42 5.56 8.69
C LYS A 34 5.61 6.77 8.19
N ASP A 35 6.18 7.50 7.23
CA ASP A 35 5.57 8.71 6.66
C ASP A 35 4.21 8.43 6.01
N ALA A 36 4.08 7.30 5.31
CA ALA A 36 2.82 6.90 4.71
C ALA A 36 1.75 6.58 5.77
N ILE A 37 2.12 5.91 6.87
CA ILE A 37 1.21 5.64 7.99
C ILE A 37 0.78 6.96 8.65
N GLU A 38 1.71 7.86 8.93
CA GLU A 38 1.40 9.17 9.53
C GLU A 38 0.43 9.98 8.64
N ALA A 39 0.67 9.99 7.33
CA ALA A 39 -0.21 10.66 6.37
C ALA A 39 -1.63 10.05 6.34
N LEU A 40 -1.74 8.72 6.39
CA LEU A 40 -3.03 8.01 6.40
C LEU A 40 -3.79 8.17 7.73
N ILE A 41 -3.08 8.30 8.85
CA ILE A 41 -3.68 8.59 10.15
C ILE A 41 -4.04 10.08 10.25
N GLY A 42 -3.28 10.96 9.59
CA GLY A 42 -3.44 12.41 9.64
C GLY A 42 -2.74 13.05 10.84
N LYS A 43 -1.78 12.37 11.48
CA LYS A 43 -0.98 12.91 12.58
C LYS A 43 0.40 12.27 12.63
N LYS A 44 1.40 13.05 13.05
CA LYS A 44 2.73 12.54 13.42
C LYS A 44 2.67 11.91 14.81
N SER A 45 3.36 10.79 15.01
CA SER A 45 3.36 10.07 16.28
C SER A 45 4.58 9.16 16.39
N GLU A 46 5.17 9.05 17.58
CA GLU A 46 6.18 8.03 17.87
C GLU A 46 5.55 6.65 18.10
N ASN A 47 4.32 6.63 18.62
CA ASN A 47 3.56 5.41 18.85
C ASN A 47 2.61 5.19 17.67
N LEU A 48 3.12 4.57 16.61
CA LEU A 48 2.33 4.15 15.45
C LEU A 48 1.96 2.66 15.57
N PRO A 49 0.78 2.27 15.05
CA PRO A 49 0.41 0.86 14.99
C PRO A 49 1.34 0.10 14.03
N SER A 50 1.60 -1.17 14.34
CA SER A 50 2.41 -2.06 13.51
C SER A 50 1.75 -2.46 12.19
N SER A 51 0.41 -2.38 12.11
CA SER A 51 -0.36 -2.53 10.87
C SER A 51 -1.61 -1.66 10.86
N ILE A 52 -2.09 -1.31 9.67
CA ILE A 52 -3.35 -0.61 9.44
C ILE A 52 -4.11 -1.21 8.26
N HIS A 53 -5.44 -1.09 8.30
CA HIS A 53 -6.28 -1.46 7.17
C HIS A 53 -6.45 -0.27 6.22
N VAL A 54 -6.12 -0.45 4.95
CA VAL A 54 -6.11 0.61 3.92
C VAL A 54 -6.99 0.21 2.75
N LEU A 55 -7.88 1.12 2.36
CA LEU A 55 -8.61 1.08 1.11
C LEU A 55 -7.70 1.66 0.03
N ILE A 56 -7.42 0.87 -1.01
CA ILE A 56 -6.52 1.25 -2.10
C ILE A 56 -7.36 1.40 -3.37
N GLN A 57 -7.16 2.48 -4.12
CA GLN A 57 -7.94 2.86 -5.32
C GLN A 57 -9.46 2.92 -5.07
N GLN A 58 -9.85 3.44 -3.90
CA GLN A 58 -11.26 3.57 -3.49
C GLN A 58 -12.06 2.26 -3.49
N GLN A 59 -11.39 1.11 -3.44
CA GLN A 59 -12.09 -0.16 -3.33
C GLN A 59 -12.74 -0.33 -1.96
N GLU A 60 -13.84 -1.09 -1.90
CA GLU A 60 -14.58 -1.37 -0.66
C GLU A 60 -13.83 -2.34 0.27
N ILE A 61 -12.92 -3.13 -0.31
CA ILE A 61 -12.13 -4.12 0.42
C ILE A 61 -10.85 -3.46 0.93
N ALA A 62 -10.64 -3.51 2.25
CA ALA A 62 -9.41 -3.03 2.86
C ALA A 62 -8.32 -4.11 2.89
N VAL A 63 -7.11 -3.70 2.52
CA VAL A 63 -5.90 -4.50 2.60
C VAL A 63 -5.19 -4.18 3.92
N GLU A 64 -4.77 -5.21 4.65
CA GLU A 64 -3.91 -5.01 5.80
C GLU A 64 -2.49 -4.69 5.31
N CYS A 65 -1.98 -3.56 5.78
CA CYS A 65 -0.67 -3.04 5.43
C CYS A 65 0.17 -2.93 6.71
N HIS A 66 1.39 -3.44 6.68
CA HIS A 66 2.29 -3.45 7.83
C HIS A 66 3.25 -2.27 7.78
N MET A 67 3.68 -1.78 8.93
CA MET A 67 4.79 -0.84 8.98
C MET A 67 6.07 -1.52 8.51
N SER A 68 6.83 -0.86 7.64
CA SER A 68 8.14 -1.32 7.21
C SER A 68 9.07 -1.44 8.43
N PRO A 69 9.86 -2.52 8.57
CA PRO A 69 10.80 -2.65 9.68
C PRO A 69 11.86 -1.55 9.64
N GLU A 70 12.07 -0.85 10.76
CA GLU A 70 12.97 0.32 10.85
C GLU A 70 14.43 0.03 10.42
N LYS A 71 14.90 -1.20 10.61
CA LYS A 71 16.27 -1.62 10.27
C LYS A 71 16.39 -2.36 8.94
N SER A 72 15.39 -2.24 8.06
CA SER A 72 15.41 -2.85 6.72
C SER A 72 15.93 -1.88 5.67
N TYR A 73 16.44 -2.41 4.55
CA TYR A 73 16.89 -1.62 3.40
C TYR A 73 15.79 -0.77 2.74
N PHE A 74 14.51 -1.07 3.02
CA PHE A 74 13.34 -0.44 2.42
C PHE A 74 12.42 0.20 3.47
N ALA A 75 12.95 0.61 4.63
CA ALA A 75 12.18 1.23 5.69
C ALA A 75 11.39 2.46 5.21
N ASP A 76 11.97 3.23 4.29
CA ASP A 76 11.40 4.47 3.74
C ASP A 76 10.64 4.27 2.44
N VAL A 77 10.50 3.02 1.97
CA VAL A 77 9.81 2.68 0.72
C VAL A 77 8.51 1.94 1.03
N ASN A 78 7.43 2.30 0.33
CA ASN A 78 6.18 1.55 0.41
C ASN A 78 6.22 0.40 -0.60
N VAL A 79 5.85 -0.79 -0.14
CA VAL A 79 5.92 -2.02 -0.95
C VAL A 79 4.52 -2.58 -1.12
N LEU A 80 4.08 -2.74 -2.36
CA LEU A 80 2.81 -3.38 -2.70
C LEU A 80 3.06 -4.87 -2.91
N GLY A 81 2.69 -5.67 -1.92
CA GLY A 81 2.87 -7.11 -1.90
C GLY A 81 1.76 -7.87 -2.63
N ILE A 82 1.94 -9.19 -2.74
CA ILE A 82 0.98 -10.07 -3.43
C ILE A 82 -0.40 -10.11 -2.73
N ASN A 83 -0.47 -9.83 -1.42
CA ASN A 83 -1.73 -9.80 -0.66
C ASN A 83 -2.74 -8.77 -1.19
N PHE A 84 -2.26 -7.68 -1.78
CA PHE A 84 -3.12 -6.68 -2.42
C PHE A 84 -3.80 -7.27 -3.66
N LEU A 85 -3.04 -7.96 -4.52
CA LEU A 85 -3.58 -8.58 -5.73
C LEU A 85 -4.59 -9.67 -5.38
N SER A 86 -4.24 -10.54 -4.42
CA SER A 86 -5.13 -11.64 -4.04
C SER A 86 -6.42 -11.16 -3.39
N LYS A 87 -6.37 -10.18 -2.47
CA LYS A 87 -7.57 -9.64 -1.81
C LYS A 87 -8.52 -8.94 -2.77
N LEU A 88 -8.00 -8.32 -3.81
CA LEU A 88 -8.80 -7.56 -4.77
C LEU A 88 -9.17 -8.36 -6.03
N GLY A 89 -8.70 -9.61 -6.11
CA GLY A 89 -8.92 -10.48 -7.27
C GLY A 89 -8.29 -9.93 -8.54
N LEU A 90 -7.15 -9.24 -8.43
CA LEU A 90 -6.50 -8.59 -9.55
C LEU A 90 -5.54 -9.53 -10.26
N THR A 91 -5.51 -9.42 -11.59
CA THR A 91 -4.50 -10.04 -12.45
C THR A 91 -3.45 -9.01 -12.84
N MET A 92 -2.19 -9.37 -12.66
CA MET A 92 -1.06 -8.56 -13.11
C MET A 92 -0.66 -8.99 -14.53
N SER A 93 -0.48 -8.01 -15.42
CA SER A 93 0.04 -8.23 -16.77
C SER A 93 1.23 -7.32 -17.03
N MET A 94 2.29 -7.88 -17.62
CA MET A 94 3.50 -7.17 -18.01
C MET A 94 3.73 -7.40 -19.50
N ASP A 95 3.69 -6.33 -20.29
CA ASP A 95 4.10 -6.32 -21.68
C ASP A 95 5.46 -5.66 -21.78
N PHE A 96 6.51 -6.48 -21.91
CA PHE A 96 7.90 -6.02 -22.02
C PHE A 96 8.24 -5.46 -23.40
N LYS A 97 7.41 -5.66 -24.43
CA LYS A 97 7.62 -5.04 -25.74
C LYS A 97 7.11 -3.61 -25.75
N MET A 98 6.03 -3.37 -25.02
CA MET A 98 5.37 -2.06 -24.92
C MET A 98 5.75 -1.30 -23.64
N ASP A 99 6.66 -1.84 -22.82
CA ASP A 99 7.02 -1.33 -21.49
C ASP A 99 5.79 -1.02 -20.60
N GLN A 100 4.78 -1.89 -20.67
CA GLN A 100 3.50 -1.68 -20.02
C GLN A 100 3.31 -2.61 -18.82
N PHE A 101 2.91 -2.03 -17.70
CA PHE A 101 2.43 -2.74 -16.52
C PHE A 101 0.95 -2.43 -16.30
N THR A 102 0.12 -3.47 -16.17
CA THR A 102 -1.32 -3.31 -15.98
C THR A 102 -1.83 -4.20 -14.85
N LEU A 103 -2.77 -3.65 -14.07
CA LEU A 103 -3.55 -4.38 -13.07
C LEU A 103 -5.00 -4.44 -13.56
N ASN A 104 -5.47 -5.65 -13.83
CA ASN A 104 -6.80 -5.91 -14.37
C ASN A 104 -7.64 -6.64 -13.32
N LYS A 105 -8.96 -6.51 -13.41
CA LYS A 105 -9.92 -7.30 -12.63
C LYS A 105 -10.56 -8.35 -13.52
#